data_AF-A0AA97NN72-F1
#
_entry.id   AF-A0AA97NN72-F1
#
_cell.length_a   1.000
_cell.length_b   1.000
_cell.length_c   1.000
_cell.angle_alpha   90.00
_cell.angle_beta   90.00
_cell.angle_gamma   90.00
#
_symmetry.space_group_name_H-M   'P 1'
#
loop_
_entity.id
_entity.type
_entity.pdbx_description
1 polymer ?
#
loop_
_entity_poly.entity_id
_entity_poly.type
_entity_poly.pdbx_seq_one_letter_code
_entity_poly.pdbx_strand_id
1 'polypeptide(L)'
;MYLEIFLIVAEEAELPALSALMRTNSQIYAGIVEYEQSICKTRMQRYMLAPSCDVVSTRTPEREVYPRFSLDTMGELERRQKRIASIVSHDILSANSTISEECRSRYVAGLERALHICDHVLDLSNQDSERKAQVEYIKTLSIVDLAFLFEAASMGSVGWARGRGADPTTDPDYLHKMLAFEDLVLRQGSMFLWGLTQGPDNFYRHSIRQMENVAAEIHDWEFNNGPKLPSLRLAVIYAFIEKKKCTFINFTQHMAAIVEREIKGPLPPAGKEVTKGIHQQT
;
A
#
# COMPACT_ATOMS: atom_id res chain seq x y z
N MET A 1 -32.72 6.24 24.15
CA MET A 1 -31.69 6.85 25.02
C MET A 1 -30.49 5.94 25.29
N TYR A 2 -30.61 4.60 25.37
CA TYR A 2 -29.43 3.72 25.52
C TYR A 2 -28.68 3.46 24.20
N LEU A 3 -29.38 3.37 23.06
CA LEU A 3 -28.77 3.01 21.77
C LEU A 3 -27.73 4.03 21.28
N GLU A 4 -28.00 5.33 21.41
CA GLU A 4 -27.07 6.40 20.99
C GLU A 4 -25.71 6.32 21.70
N ILE A 5 -25.70 6.04 23.01
CA ILE A 5 -24.46 5.88 23.77
C ILE A 5 -23.68 4.66 23.25
N PHE A 6 -24.38 3.55 22.97
CA PHE A 6 -23.72 2.37 22.40
C PHE A 6 -23.16 2.60 21.00
N LEU A 7 -23.82 3.43 20.17
CA LEU A 7 -23.30 3.79 18.85
C LEU A 7 -22.02 4.63 18.96
N ILE A 8 -21.95 5.59 19.89
CA ILE A 8 -20.72 6.36 20.15
C ILE A 8 -19.60 5.41 20.62
N VAL A 9 -19.91 4.48 21.53
CA VAL A 9 -18.93 3.47 21.97
C VAL A 9 -18.49 2.60 20.80
N ALA A 10 -19.41 2.20 19.91
CA ALA A 10 -19.09 1.38 18.74
C ALA A 10 -18.21 2.11 17.72
N GLU A 11 -18.41 3.42 17.56
CA GLU A 11 -17.54 4.27 16.74
C GLU A 11 -16.12 4.32 17.31
N GLU A 12 -15.93 4.36 18.62
CA GLU A 12 -14.61 4.45 19.26
C GLU A 12 -13.92 3.09 19.54
N ALA A 13 -14.67 2.02 19.78
CA ALA A 13 -14.11 0.73 20.23
C ALA A 13 -13.26 0.01 19.17
N GLU A 14 -12.17 -0.66 19.55
CA GLU A 14 -11.48 -1.57 18.63
C GLU A 14 -12.39 -2.74 18.20
N LEU A 15 -12.17 -3.34 17.03
CA LEU A 15 -13.02 -4.42 16.52
C LEU A 15 -13.19 -5.61 17.49
N PRO A 16 -12.16 -6.06 18.25
CA PRO A 16 -12.36 -7.11 19.25
C PRO A 16 -13.34 -6.69 20.35
N ALA A 17 -13.26 -5.44 20.82
CA ALA A 17 -14.16 -4.91 21.83
C ALA A 17 -15.58 -4.73 21.28
N LEU A 18 -15.71 -4.27 20.03
CA LEU A 18 -17.00 -4.17 19.35
C LEU A 18 -17.66 -5.56 19.17
N SER A 19 -16.89 -6.56 18.75
CA SER A 19 -17.38 -7.94 18.65
C SER A 19 -17.81 -8.50 19.99
N ALA A 20 -17.06 -8.23 21.07
CA ALA A 20 -17.45 -8.60 22.42
C ALA A 20 -18.75 -7.92 22.84
N LEU A 21 -18.90 -6.61 22.57
CA LEU A 21 -20.10 -5.82 22.86
C LEU A 21 -21.34 -6.39 22.14
N MET A 22 -21.22 -6.71 20.85
CA MET A 22 -22.27 -7.34 20.06
C MET A 22 -22.75 -8.67 20.63
N ARG A 23 -21.89 -9.42 21.33
CA ARG A 23 -22.26 -10.72 21.95
C ARG A 23 -22.99 -10.56 23.29
N THR A 24 -22.96 -9.37 23.90
CA THR A 24 -23.57 -9.17 25.23
C THR A 24 -25.10 -9.07 25.16
N ASN A 25 -25.65 -8.56 24.06
CA ASN A 25 -27.08 -8.23 23.98
C ASN A 25 -27.56 -8.22 22.52
N SER A 26 -28.69 -8.89 22.23
CA SER A 26 -29.27 -8.97 20.88
C SER A 26 -29.77 -7.64 20.33
N GLN A 27 -30.22 -6.70 21.17
CA GLN A 27 -30.60 -5.35 20.75
C GLN A 27 -29.37 -4.52 20.35
N ILE A 28 -28.26 -4.70 21.06
CA ILE A 28 -26.99 -4.05 20.71
C ILE A 28 -26.44 -4.63 19.40
N TYR A 29 -26.50 -5.95 19.23
CA TYR A 29 -26.19 -6.60 17.96
C TYR A 29 -27.02 -6.01 16.81
N ALA A 30 -28.35 -6.01 16.96
CA ALA A 30 -29.27 -5.50 15.95
C ALA A 30 -28.99 -4.03 15.61
N GLY A 31 -28.75 -3.19 16.63
CA GLY A 31 -28.38 -1.79 16.43
C GLY A 31 -27.05 -1.62 15.69
N ILE A 32 -26.00 -2.38 16.05
CA ILE A 32 -24.72 -2.26 15.34
C ILE A 32 -24.85 -2.71 13.88
N VAL A 33 -25.63 -3.76 13.60
CA VAL A 33 -25.90 -4.21 12.22
C VAL A 33 -26.71 -3.17 11.45
N GLU A 34 -27.74 -2.57 12.07
CA GLU A 34 -28.56 -1.53 11.46
C GLU A 34 -27.76 -0.27 11.12
N TYR A 35 -26.82 0.12 11.99
CA TYR A 35 -26.00 1.33 11.84
C TYR A 35 -24.58 1.06 11.33
N GLU A 36 -24.28 -0.15 10.84
CA GLU A 36 -22.94 -0.59 10.46
C GLU A 36 -22.26 0.40 9.51
N GLN A 37 -22.97 0.81 8.46
CA GLN A 37 -22.42 1.72 7.45
C GLN A 37 -22.04 3.09 8.05
N SER A 38 -22.86 3.61 8.96
CA SER A 38 -22.60 4.90 9.63
C SER A 38 -21.38 4.79 10.54
N ILE A 39 -21.33 3.74 11.37
CA ILE A 39 -20.21 3.46 12.27
C ILE A 39 -18.91 3.33 11.46
N CYS A 40 -18.94 2.54 10.39
CA CYS A 40 -17.77 2.33 9.54
C CYS A 40 -17.34 3.61 8.83
N LYS A 41 -18.28 4.44 8.36
CA LYS A 41 -17.97 5.74 7.74
C LYS A 41 -17.27 6.69 8.70
N THR A 42 -17.71 6.76 9.96
CA THR A 42 -17.05 7.54 11.01
C THR A 42 -15.65 6.99 11.28
N ARG A 43 -15.52 5.69 11.53
CA ARG A 43 -14.24 5.02 11.81
C ARG A 43 -13.22 5.17 10.70
N MET A 44 -13.67 5.11 9.45
CA MET A 44 -12.81 5.18 8.27
C MET A 44 -12.00 6.48 8.20
N GLN A 45 -12.47 7.56 8.84
CA GLN A 45 -11.75 8.83 8.94
C GLN A 45 -10.44 8.77 9.75
N ARG A 46 -10.21 7.68 10.50
CA ARG A 46 -8.99 7.47 11.28
C ARG A 46 -7.83 6.89 10.48
N TYR A 47 -8.12 6.29 9.33
CA TYR A 47 -7.07 5.73 8.48
C TYR A 47 -6.43 6.81 7.63
N MET A 48 -5.10 6.72 7.48
CA MET A 48 -4.33 7.68 6.71
C MET A 48 -4.80 7.79 5.25
N LEU A 49 -5.23 6.67 4.67
CA LEU A 49 -5.85 6.65 3.35
C LEU A 49 -7.14 5.81 3.39
N ALA A 50 -8.28 6.50 3.43
CA ALA A 50 -9.57 5.84 3.35
C ALA A 50 -9.77 5.20 1.96
N PRO A 51 -10.28 3.96 1.87
CA PRO A 51 -10.61 3.35 0.59
C PRO A 51 -11.69 4.16 -0.13
N SER A 52 -11.58 4.25 -1.46
CA SER A 52 -12.54 4.94 -2.34
C SER A 52 -13.62 4.00 -2.89
N CYS A 53 -13.36 2.69 -2.85
CA CYS A 53 -14.20 1.61 -3.36
C CYS A 53 -14.21 0.44 -2.38
N ASP A 54 -14.79 -0.69 -2.80
CA ASP A 54 -14.78 -1.93 -2.04
C ASP A 54 -13.37 -2.49 -1.89
N VAL A 55 -13.10 -3.11 -0.75
CA VAL A 55 -11.75 -3.46 -0.30
C VAL A 55 -11.44 -4.92 -0.59
N VAL A 56 -10.27 -5.19 -1.18
CA VAL A 56 -9.79 -6.56 -1.37
C VAL A 56 -9.32 -7.14 -0.04
N SER A 57 -9.92 -8.23 0.41
CA SER A 57 -9.43 -8.98 1.55
C SER A 57 -8.04 -9.55 1.26
N THR A 58 -7.12 -9.37 2.22
CA THR A 58 -5.79 -9.99 2.18
C THR A 58 -5.62 -11.01 3.30
N ARG A 59 -6.74 -11.52 3.83
CA ARG A 59 -6.77 -12.57 4.86
C ARG A 59 -6.30 -13.91 4.32
N THR A 60 -6.59 -14.16 3.05
CA THR A 60 -6.21 -15.36 2.32
C THR A 60 -5.57 -14.95 1.00
N PRO A 61 -4.81 -15.84 0.34
CA PRO A 61 -4.33 -15.59 -1.02
C PRO A 61 -5.46 -15.44 -2.04
N GLU A 62 -6.64 -15.99 -1.75
CA GLU A 62 -7.86 -15.79 -2.51
C GLU A 62 -8.42 -14.36 -2.30
N ARG A 63 -8.83 -13.72 -3.40
CA ARG A 63 -9.35 -12.34 -3.41
C ARG A 63 -10.84 -12.33 -3.09
N GLU A 64 -11.16 -12.26 -1.81
CA GLU A 64 -12.52 -11.88 -1.36
C GLU A 64 -12.65 -10.35 -1.40
N VAL A 65 -13.84 -9.83 -1.70
CA VAL A 65 -14.10 -8.38 -1.75
C VAL A 65 -15.10 -8.01 -0.68
N TYR A 66 -14.73 -7.07 0.19
CA TYR A 66 -15.60 -6.56 1.24
C TYR A 66 -16.22 -5.21 0.85
N PRO A 67 -17.53 -5.02 1.11
CA PRO A 67 -18.18 -3.73 0.91
C PRO A 67 -17.45 -2.63 1.66
N ARG A 68 -17.25 -1.47 1.03
CA ARG A 68 -16.49 -0.33 1.57
C ARG A 68 -16.87 0.03 3.01
N PHE A 69 -18.16 0.04 3.34
CA PHE A 69 -18.66 0.43 4.66
C PHE A 69 -19.17 -0.79 5.45
N SER A 70 -18.26 -1.73 5.73
CA SER A 70 -18.52 -2.93 6.54
C SER A 70 -17.48 -3.12 7.64
N LEU A 71 -17.85 -3.86 8.69
CA LEU A 71 -16.94 -4.26 9.77
C LEU A 71 -15.81 -5.16 9.26
N ASP A 72 -16.05 -5.96 8.22
CA ASP A 72 -15.01 -6.76 7.56
C ASP A 72 -13.96 -5.87 6.88
N THR A 73 -14.39 -4.80 6.20
CA THR A 73 -13.48 -3.78 5.67
C THR A 73 -12.67 -3.12 6.78
N MET A 74 -13.29 -2.77 7.92
CA MET A 74 -12.55 -2.26 9.07
C MET A 74 -11.48 -3.25 9.54
N GLY A 75 -11.81 -4.54 9.61
CA GLY A 75 -10.88 -5.59 10.02
C GLY A 75 -9.72 -5.79 9.06
N GLU A 76 -9.97 -5.61 7.76
CA GLU A 76 -8.94 -5.62 6.73
C GLU A 76 -8.02 -4.39 6.84
N LEU A 77 -8.56 -3.19 7.05
CA LEU A 77 -7.75 -1.98 7.22
C LEU A 77 -6.86 -2.04 8.48
N GLU A 78 -7.37 -2.51 9.63
CA GLU A 78 -6.56 -2.72 10.84
C GLU A 78 -5.42 -3.72 10.59
N ARG A 79 -5.69 -4.79 9.83
CA ARG A 79 -4.69 -5.81 9.46
C ARG A 79 -3.60 -5.22 8.56
N ARG A 80 -3.98 -4.48 7.53
CA ARG A 80 -3.06 -3.78 6.62
C ARG A 80 -2.17 -2.80 7.38
N GLN A 81 -2.73 -2.01 8.30
CA GLN A 81 -1.95 -1.06 9.10
C GLN A 81 -0.92 -1.77 10.00
N LYS A 82 -1.31 -2.85 10.69
CA LYS A 82 -0.38 -3.67 11.49
C LYS A 82 0.72 -4.27 10.62
N ARG A 83 0.35 -4.74 9.43
CA ARG A 83 1.29 -5.31 8.45
C ARG A 83 2.29 -4.27 7.96
N ILE A 84 1.83 -3.08 7.57
CA ILE A 84 2.67 -1.98 7.09
C ILE A 84 3.69 -1.60 8.17
N ALA A 85 3.25 -1.38 9.42
CA ALA A 85 4.15 -1.07 10.54
C ALA A 85 5.25 -2.13 10.76
N SER A 86 4.90 -3.39 10.54
CA SER A 86 5.82 -4.54 10.62
C SER A 86 6.74 -4.65 9.38
N ILE A 87 6.31 -4.24 8.18
CA ILE A 87 7.16 -4.24 6.97
C ILE A 87 8.20 -3.12 7.01
N VAL A 88 7.80 -1.90 7.38
CA VAL A 88 8.71 -0.74 7.36
C VAL A 88 9.83 -0.83 8.40
N SER A 89 9.65 -1.67 9.41
CA SER A 89 10.67 -2.03 10.40
C SER A 89 11.49 -3.27 10.00
N HIS A 90 11.14 -3.94 8.90
CA HIS A 90 11.82 -5.15 8.43
C HIS A 90 13.03 -4.83 7.55
N ASP A 91 14.01 -5.74 7.54
CA ASP A 91 15.26 -5.56 6.80
C ASP A 91 15.12 -5.48 5.28
N ILE A 92 13.95 -5.82 4.76
CA ILE A 92 13.70 -5.76 3.31
C ILE A 92 13.63 -4.32 2.81
N LEU A 93 13.16 -3.39 3.65
CA LEU A 93 13.11 -1.95 3.34
C LEU A 93 14.22 -1.17 4.06
N SER A 94 14.94 -1.78 5.01
CA SER A 94 16.09 -1.17 5.70
C SER A 94 17.38 -1.15 4.86
N ALA A 95 17.34 -1.68 3.62
CA ALA A 95 18.49 -1.81 2.73
C ALA A 95 19.15 -0.47 2.34
N ASN A 96 18.51 0.67 2.61
CA ASN A 96 19.07 2.00 2.36
C ASN A 96 19.86 2.49 3.58
N SER A 97 21.10 2.00 3.71
CA SER A 97 22.04 2.40 4.78
C SER A 97 22.54 3.84 4.67
N THR A 98 22.10 4.60 3.65
CA THR A 98 22.53 6.00 3.44
C THR A 98 21.64 7.01 4.19
N ILE A 99 20.49 6.56 4.69
CA ILE A 99 19.58 7.40 5.47
C ILE A 99 20.14 7.58 6.89
N SER A 100 20.35 8.82 7.31
CA SER A 100 20.82 9.12 8.67
C SER A 100 19.77 8.79 9.72
N GLU A 101 20.23 8.49 10.94
CA GLU A 101 19.37 8.20 12.08
C GLU A 101 18.32 9.30 12.33
N GLU A 102 18.73 10.57 12.18
CA GLU A 102 17.87 11.74 12.36
C GLU A 102 16.72 11.81 11.33
N CYS A 103 16.94 11.29 10.12
CA CYS A 103 15.97 11.29 9.04
C CYS A 103 15.09 10.02 9.02
N ARG A 104 15.44 9.00 9.82
CA ARG A 104 14.86 7.66 9.75
C ARG A 104 13.36 7.64 10.02
N SER A 105 12.89 8.38 11.02
CA SER A 105 11.45 8.44 11.35
C SER A 105 10.60 8.98 10.20
N ARG A 106 11.10 9.99 9.47
CA ARG A 106 10.39 10.55 8.32
C ARG A 106 10.47 9.69 7.09
N TYR A 107 11.61 9.04 6.89
CA TYR A 107 11.77 8.06 5.82
C TYR A 107 10.77 6.91 6.00
N VAL A 108 10.68 6.36 7.22
CA VAL A 108 9.69 5.34 7.58
C VAL A 108 8.27 5.84 7.34
N ALA A 109 7.91 7.04 7.81
CA ALA A 109 6.57 7.60 7.57
C ALA A 109 6.25 7.76 6.07
N GLY A 110 7.24 8.09 5.24
CA GLY A 110 7.09 8.15 3.79
C GLY A 110 6.86 6.77 3.17
N LEU A 111 7.57 5.74 3.63
CA LEU A 111 7.36 4.35 3.20
C LEU A 111 6.00 3.81 3.66
N GLU A 112 5.57 4.10 4.90
CA GLU A 112 4.23 3.76 5.38
C GLU A 112 3.17 4.37 4.46
N ARG A 113 3.34 5.67 4.12
CA ARG A 113 2.47 6.36 3.18
C ARG A 113 2.40 5.70 1.82
N ALA A 114 3.56 5.33 1.25
CA ALA A 114 3.62 4.60 -0.01
C ALA A 114 2.89 3.26 0.05
N LEU A 115 3.09 2.46 1.11
CA LEU A 115 2.46 1.14 1.22
C LEU A 115 0.94 1.21 1.39
N HIS A 116 0.44 2.21 2.11
CA HIS A 116 -1.01 2.47 2.17
C HIS A 116 -1.57 2.88 0.79
N ILE A 117 -0.82 3.65 -0.01
CA ILE A 117 -1.19 3.96 -1.39
C ILE A 117 -1.20 2.69 -2.25
N CYS A 118 -0.22 1.80 -2.11
CA CYS A 118 -0.23 0.52 -2.82
C CYS A 118 -1.43 -0.36 -2.43
N ASP A 119 -1.81 -0.40 -1.14
CA ASP A 119 -3.03 -1.10 -0.70
C ASP A 119 -4.30 -0.49 -1.29
N HIS A 120 -4.36 0.83 -1.49
CA HIS A 120 -5.45 1.47 -2.22
C HIS A 120 -5.45 1.11 -3.71
N VAL A 121 -4.27 1.04 -4.33
CA VAL A 121 -4.11 0.58 -5.73
C VAL A 121 -4.57 -0.86 -5.89
N LEU A 122 -4.33 -1.72 -4.90
CA LEU A 122 -4.90 -3.07 -4.86
C LEU A 122 -6.44 -3.03 -4.84
N ASP A 123 -7.07 -2.15 -4.05
CA ASP A 123 -8.54 -2.08 -4.00
C ASP A 123 -9.18 -1.70 -5.35
N LEU A 124 -8.46 -0.94 -6.18
CA LEU A 124 -8.87 -0.63 -7.55
C LEU A 124 -8.85 -1.86 -8.49
N SER A 125 -8.28 -2.99 -8.07
CA SER A 125 -8.33 -4.25 -8.82
C SER A 125 -9.69 -4.96 -8.73
N ASN A 126 -10.69 -4.37 -8.08
CA ASN A 126 -12.06 -4.91 -8.06
C ASN A 126 -12.95 -4.36 -9.19
N GLN A 127 -12.38 -3.67 -10.17
CA GLN A 127 -13.11 -2.99 -11.25
C GLN A 127 -12.91 -3.70 -12.60
N ASP A 128 -13.91 -3.67 -13.50
CA ASP A 128 -13.87 -4.28 -14.85
C ASP A 128 -12.67 -3.85 -15.72
N SER A 129 -12.00 -2.76 -15.36
CA SER A 129 -10.78 -2.27 -16.00
C SER A 129 -9.65 -2.02 -15.00
N GLU A 130 -9.41 -2.98 -14.10
CA GLU A 130 -8.45 -2.96 -12.99
C GLU A 130 -7.19 -2.12 -13.29
N ARG A 131 -6.45 -2.49 -14.33
CA ARG A 131 -5.19 -1.82 -14.69
C ARG A 131 -5.38 -0.36 -15.08
N LYS A 132 -6.46 -0.01 -15.78
CA LYS A 132 -6.74 1.35 -16.19
C LYS A 132 -7.05 2.22 -14.98
N ALA A 133 -7.88 1.73 -14.05
CA ALA A 133 -8.20 2.43 -12.81
C ALA A 133 -6.94 2.70 -11.97
N GLN A 134 -6.07 1.69 -11.82
CA GLN A 134 -4.80 1.81 -11.12
C GLN A 134 -3.88 2.86 -11.75
N VAL A 135 -3.71 2.83 -13.08
CA VAL A 135 -2.87 3.80 -13.82
C VAL A 135 -3.42 5.21 -13.70
N GLU A 136 -4.73 5.40 -13.86
CA GLU A 136 -5.34 6.73 -13.73
C GLU A 136 -5.21 7.28 -12.31
N TYR A 137 -5.39 6.45 -11.29
CA TYR A 137 -5.14 6.85 -9.91
C TYR A 137 -3.68 7.27 -9.68
N ILE A 138 -2.71 6.49 -10.16
CA ILE A 138 -1.27 6.82 -10.06
C ILE A 138 -0.96 8.20 -10.67
N LYS A 139 -1.56 8.53 -11.83
CA LYS A 139 -1.38 9.85 -12.45
C LYS A 139 -1.89 11.02 -11.59
N THR A 140 -2.82 10.79 -10.67
CA THR A 140 -3.31 11.85 -9.78
C THR A 140 -2.34 12.16 -8.63
N LEU A 141 -1.45 11.24 -8.29
CA LEU A 141 -0.56 11.34 -7.13
C LEU A 141 0.42 12.52 -7.22
N SER A 142 0.87 12.99 -6.06
CA SER A 142 1.87 14.05 -5.97
C SER A 142 3.26 13.53 -6.38
N ILE A 143 4.18 14.45 -6.73
CA ILE A 143 5.57 14.06 -7.03
C ILE A 143 6.29 13.39 -5.84
N VAL A 144 5.88 13.72 -4.61
CA VAL A 144 6.41 13.12 -3.38
C VAL A 144 5.90 11.69 -3.25
N ASP A 145 4.61 11.46 -3.46
CA ASP A 145 4.00 10.13 -3.44
C ASP A 145 4.60 9.21 -4.49
N LEU A 146 4.75 9.71 -5.71
CA LEU A 146 5.38 8.96 -6.81
C LEU A 146 6.82 8.57 -6.48
N ALA A 147 7.59 9.48 -5.84
CA ALA A 147 8.96 9.19 -5.43
C ALA A 147 9.01 8.13 -4.32
N PHE A 148 8.16 8.22 -3.29
CA PHE A 148 8.11 7.22 -2.21
C PHE A 148 7.52 5.88 -2.64
N LEU A 149 6.58 5.84 -3.59
CA LEU A 149 6.11 4.61 -4.21
C LEU A 149 7.25 3.88 -4.92
N PHE A 150 8.01 4.61 -5.74
CA PHE A 150 9.18 4.06 -6.42
C PHE A 150 10.24 3.59 -5.41
N GLU A 151 10.53 4.40 -4.39
CA GLU A 151 11.46 4.06 -3.31
C GLU A 151 11.06 2.75 -2.61
N ALA A 152 9.80 2.62 -2.20
CA ALA A 152 9.32 1.42 -1.50
C ALA A 152 9.42 0.15 -2.38
N ALA A 153 9.05 0.25 -3.66
CA ALA A 153 9.14 -0.85 -4.60
C ALA A 153 10.61 -1.25 -4.88
N SER A 154 11.46 -0.26 -5.21
CA SER A 154 12.87 -0.44 -5.54
C SER A 154 13.69 -0.95 -4.35
N MET A 155 13.48 -0.38 -3.16
CA MET A 155 14.17 -0.86 -1.96
C MET A 155 13.74 -2.27 -1.59
N GLY A 156 12.45 -2.59 -1.74
CA GLY A 156 11.96 -3.94 -1.55
C GLY A 156 12.60 -4.95 -2.51
N SER A 157 12.74 -4.60 -3.80
CA SER A 157 13.33 -5.49 -4.81
C SER A 157 14.81 -5.75 -4.54
N VAL A 158 15.56 -4.71 -4.16
CA VAL A 158 16.96 -4.81 -3.74
C VAL A 158 17.12 -5.65 -2.47
N GLY A 159 16.27 -5.41 -1.46
CA GLY A 159 16.28 -6.17 -0.21
C GLY A 159 16.00 -7.65 -0.43
N TRP A 160 15.01 -7.96 -1.28
CA TRP A 160 14.69 -9.33 -1.68
C TRP A 160 15.85 -10.01 -2.42
N ALA A 161 16.45 -9.35 -3.41
CA ALA A 161 17.57 -9.89 -4.18
C ALA A 161 18.76 -10.22 -3.27
N ARG A 162 19.11 -9.32 -2.34
CA ARG A 162 20.16 -9.53 -1.35
C ARG A 162 19.85 -10.72 -0.43
N GLY A 163 18.63 -10.79 0.11
CA GLY A 163 18.21 -11.87 1.01
C GLY A 163 18.23 -13.25 0.37
N ARG A 164 18.09 -13.32 -0.96
CA ARG A 164 18.15 -14.57 -1.73
C ARG A 164 19.55 -14.92 -2.24
N GLY A 165 20.52 -14.01 -2.12
CA GLY A 165 21.80 -14.14 -2.82
C GLY A 165 21.62 -14.17 -4.34
N ALA A 166 20.58 -13.53 -4.86
CA ALA A 166 20.34 -13.45 -6.30
C ALA A 166 21.41 -12.55 -6.92
N ASP A 167 22.07 -13.04 -7.96
CA ASP A 167 23.16 -12.34 -8.64
C ASP A 167 22.86 -12.27 -10.15
N PRO A 168 22.92 -11.08 -10.78
CA PRO A 168 22.71 -10.93 -12.21
C PRO A 168 23.65 -11.77 -13.08
N THR A 169 24.79 -12.22 -12.56
CA THR A 169 25.74 -13.10 -13.26
C THR A 169 25.32 -14.57 -13.27
N THR A 170 24.44 -14.99 -12.36
CA THR A 170 24.02 -16.40 -12.20
C THR A 170 22.55 -16.63 -12.53
N ASP A 171 21.71 -15.58 -12.47
CA ASP A 171 20.29 -15.63 -12.79
C ASP A 171 20.00 -14.80 -14.05
N PRO A 172 19.79 -15.42 -15.22
CA PRO A 172 19.52 -14.69 -16.47
C PRO A 172 18.20 -13.90 -16.41
N ASP A 173 17.27 -14.27 -15.51
CA ASP A 173 15.99 -13.59 -15.32
C ASP A 173 16.03 -12.57 -14.18
N TYR A 174 17.21 -12.29 -13.61
CA TYR A 174 17.39 -11.39 -12.47
C TYR A 174 16.66 -10.05 -12.66
N LEU A 175 16.86 -9.40 -13.81
CA LEU A 175 16.24 -8.11 -14.11
C LEU A 175 14.71 -8.24 -14.19
N HIS A 176 14.20 -9.27 -14.87
CA HIS A 176 12.76 -9.50 -15.01
C HIS A 176 12.10 -9.75 -13.65
N LYS A 177 12.75 -10.51 -12.76
CA LYS A 177 12.27 -10.76 -11.40
C LYS A 177 12.27 -9.50 -10.54
N MET A 178 13.29 -8.64 -10.66
CA MET A 178 13.30 -7.34 -9.97
C MET A 178 12.17 -6.43 -10.45
N LEU A 179 11.97 -6.31 -11.76
CA LEU A 179 10.88 -5.49 -12.33
C LEU A 179 9.50 -6.06 -11.96
N ALA A 180 9.36 -7.38 -11.96
CA ALA A 180 8.15 -8.06 -11.51
C ALA A 180 7.87 -7.82 -10.03
N PHE A 181 8.90 -7.85 -9.20
CA PHE A 181 8.79 -7.52 -7.77
C PHE A 181 8.26 -6.09 -7.60
N GLU A 182 8.90 -5.12 -8.26
CA GLU A 182 8.51 -3.70 -8.14
C GLU A 182 7.06 -3.47 -8.57
N ASP A 183 6.64 -4.08 -9.68
CA ASP A 183 5.25 -4.02 -10.13
C ASP A 183 4.28 -4.70 -9.14
N LEU A 184 4.65 -5.85 -8.59
CA LEU A 184 3.82 -6.57 -7.62
C LEU A 184 3.68 -5.83 -6.29
N VAL A 185 4.69 -5.10 -5.81
CA VAL A 185 4.55 -4.21 -4.65
C VAL A 185 3.48 -3.16 -4.91
N LEU A 186 3.50 -2.54 -6.09
CA LEU A 186 2.52 -1.51 -6.46
C LEU A 186 1.12 -2.11 -6.68
N ARG A 187 1.03 -3.34 -7.19
CA ARG A 187 -0.23 -3.99 -7.57
C ARG A 187 -0.93 -4.72 -6.43
N GLN A 188 -0.15 -5.39 -5.57
CA GLN A 188 -0.64 -6.25 -4.49
C GLN A 188 -0.42 -5.65 -3.11
N GLY A 189 0.20 -4.46 -3.05
CA GLY A 189 0.36 -3.70 -1.83
C GLY A 189 1.21 -4.37 -0.76
N SER A 190 0.87 -4.07 0.47
CA SER A 190 1.54 -4.57 1.67
C SER A 190 1.48 -6.10 1.77
N MET A 191 0.42 -6.73 1.25
CA MET A 191 0.25 -8.19 1.31
C MET A 191 1.41 -8.93 0.65
N PHE A 192 1.85 -8.47 -0.52
CA PHE A 192 2.94 -9.13 -1.25
C PHE A 192 4.26 -9.07 -0.50
N LEU A 193 4.65 -7.88 -0.03
CA LEU A 193 5.88 -7.68 0.76
C LEU A 193 5.86 -8.48 2.06
N TRP A 194 4.75 -8.45 2.77
CA TRP A 194 4.59 -9.25 3.98
C TRP A 194 4.65 -10.73 3.68
N GLY A 195 3.97 -11.21 2.65
CA GLY A 195 3.98 -12.61 2.23
C GLY A 195 5.40 -13.14 1.99
N LEU A 196 6.29 -12.32 1.42
CA LEU A 196 7.67 -12.69 1.15
C LEU A 196 8.59 -12.68 2.38
N THR A 197 8.24 -11.94 3.43
CA THR A 197 9.14 -11.66 4.55
C THR A 197 8.69 -12.29 5.86
N GLN A 198 7.42 -12.15 6.18
CA GLN A 198 6.85 -12.43 7.50
C GLN A 198 5.57 -13.27 7.42
N GLY A 199 5.06 -13.50 6.21
CA GLY A 199 3.86 -14.29 5.97
C GLY A 199 4.11 -15.79 6.20
N PRO A 200 3.04 -16.56 6.48
CA PRO A 200 3.14 -18.01 6.54
C PRO A 200 3.47 -18.60 5.16
N ASP A 201 3.92 -19.86 5.15
CA ASP A 201 4.45 -20.56 3.96
C ASP A 201 3.50 -20.52 2.74
N ASN A 202 2.17 -20.53 2.94
CA ASN A 202 1.20 -20.40 1.86
C ASN A 202 1.25 -19.01 1.18
N PHE A 203 1.39 -17.93 1.95
CA PHE A 203 1.57 -16.57 1.41
C PHE A 203 2.92 -16.42 0.72
N TYR A 204 3.98 -16.96 1.32
CA TYR A 204 5.31 -16.94 0.72
C TYR A 204 5.31 -17.61 -0.67
N ARG A 205 4.81 -18.85 -0.76
CA ARG A 205 4.71 -19.58 -2.03
C ARG A 205 3.81 -18.86 -3.03
N HIS A 206 2.73 -18.26 -2.56
CA HIS A 206 1.86 -17.46 -3.41
C HIS A 206 2.60 -16.26 -4.00
N SER A 207 3.31 -15.47 -3.18
CA SER A 207 4.08 -14.32 -3.64
C SER A 207 5.19 -14.70 -4.62
N ILE A 208 5.92 -15.80 -4.36
CA ILE A 208 6.95 -16.30 -5.29
C ILE A 208 6.33 -16.70 -6.64
N ARG A 209 5.22 -17.45 -6.63
CA ARG A 209 4.52 -17.85 -7.86
C ARG A 209 4.02 -16.63 -8.65
N GLN A 210 3.47 -15.62 -7.97
CA GLN A 210 3.04 -14.38 -8.63
C GLN A 210 4.22 -13.68 -9.30
N MET A 211 5.36 -13.61 -8.62
CA MET A 211 6.58 -12.99 -9.17
C MET A 211 7.10 -13.73 -10.40
N GLU A 212 7.12 -15.06 -10.40
CA GLU A 212 7.51 -15.86 -11.57
C GLU A 212 6.56 -15.65 -12.75
N ASN A 213 5.25 -15.65 -12.51
CA ASN A 213 4.25 -15.38 -13.54
C ASN A 213 4.40 -13.98 -14.13
N VAL A 214 4.54 -12.97 -13.26
CA VAL A 214 4.72 -11.59 -13.71
C VAL A 214 6.05 -11.40 -14.42
N ALA A 215 7.14 -12.05 -13.99
CA ALA A 215 8.43 -11.97 -14.66
C ALA A 215 8.39 -12.49 -16.10
N ALA A 216 7.54 -13.49 -16.39
CA ALA A 216 7.32 -13.97 -17.75
C ALA A 216 6.57 -12.93 -18.63
N GLU A 217 5.73 -12.09 -18.03
CA GLU A 217 4.92 -11.08 -18.71
C GLU A 217 5.57 -9.69 -18.75
N ILE A 218 6.51 -9.41 -17.83
CA ILE A 218 7.06 -8.07 -17.61
C ILE A 218 7.82 -7.55 -18.85
N HIS A 219 8.37 -8.45 -19.66
CA HIS A 219 9.04 -8.09 -20.90
C HIS A 219 8.07 -7.37 -21.86
N ASP A 220 6.85 -7.89 -21.97
CA ASP A 220 5.81 -7.30 -22.82
C ASP A 220 5.34 -5.93 -22.31
N TRP A 221 5.38 -5.71 -20.99
CA TRP A 221 4.91 -4.46 -20.40
C TRP A 221 5.98 -3.37 -20.35
N GLU A 222 7.25 -3.76 -20.20
CA GLU A 222 8.37 -2.82 -20.04
C GLU A 222 9.10 -2.52 -21.36
N PHE A 223 9.15 -3.49 -22.30
CA PHE A 223 10.05 -3.42 -23.45
C PHE A 223 9.38 -3.60 -24.83
N ASN A 224 8.15 -4.10 -24.91
CA ASN A 224 7.43 -4.27 -26.19
C ASN A 224 6.22 -3.34 -26.33
N ASN A 225 6.16 -2.62 -27.46
CA ASN A 225 5.07 -1.72 -27.85
C ASN A 225 3.81 -2.48 -28.32
N GLY A 226 3.23 -3.33 -27.46
CA GLY A 226 1.87 -3.83 -27.67
C GLY A 226 0.82 -2.78 -27.27
N PRO A 227 -0.47 -2.96 -27.63
CA PRO A 227 -1.56 -2.06 -27.19
C PRO A 227 -1.88 -2.18 -25.68
N LYS A 228 -1.03 -2.85 -24.90
CA LYS A 228 -1.24 -3.13 -23.48
C LYS A 228 -0.89 -1.90 -22.65
N LEU A 229 -1.66 -1.67 -21.57
CA LEU A 229 -1.33 -0.66 -20.57
C LEU A 229 0.04 -0.99 -19.93
N PRO A 230 0.82 0.03 -19.55
CA PRO A 230 2.15 -0.19 -18.96
C PRO A 230 2.06 -0.96 -17.63
N SER A 231 3.20 -1.48 -17.18
CA SER A 231 3.37 -1.91 -15.79
C SER A 231 3.02 -0.74 -14.85
N LEU A 232 2.60 -1.05 -13.62
CA LEU A 232 2.34 0.01 -12.63
C LEU A 232 3.62 0.75 -12.28
N ARG A 233 4.75 0.06 -12.36
CA ARG A 233 6.09 0.66 -12.22
C ARG A 233 6.32 1.75 -13.28
N LEU A 234 6.12 1.45 -14.56
CA LEU A 234 6.23 2.45 -15.63
C LEU A 234 5.18 3.54 -15.49
N ALA A 235 3.97 3.24 -15.03
CA ALA A 235 2.96 4.26 -14.76
C ALA A 235 3.44 5.29 -13.72
N VAL A 236 4.09 4.83 -12.63
CA VAL A 236 4.72 5.72 -11.63
C VAL A 236 5.83 6.56 -12.26
N ILE A 237 6.72 5.94 -13.06
CA ILE A 237 7.84 6.62 -13.70
C ILE A 237 7.35 7.68 -14.70
N TYR A 238 6.40 7.34 -15.57
CA TYR A 238 5.84 8.27 -16.56
C TYR A 238 5.08 9.42 -15.90
N ALA A 239 4.24 9.13 -14.90
CA ALA A 239 3.54 10.18 -14.15
C ALA A 239 4.54 11.14 -13.47
N PHE A 240 5.64 10.60 -12.93
CA PHE A 240 6.68 11.41 -12.33
C PHE A 240 7.42 12.27 -13.36
N ILE A 241 7.85 11.67 -14.47
CA ILE A 241 8.55 12.36 -15.57
C ILE A 241 7.69 13.51 -16.10
N GLU A 242 6.40 13.25 -16.32
CA GLU A 242 5.46 14.24 -16.83
C GLU A 242 5.28 15.42 -15.86
N LYS A 243 5.13 15.15 -14.56
CA LYS A 243 4.95 16.19 -13.53
C LYS A 243 6.25 16.95 -13.22
N LYS A 244 7.38 16.25 -13.16
CA LYS A 244 8.69 16.82 -12.82
C LYS A 244 9.39 17.47 -14.02
N LYS A 245 8.92 17.19 -15.24
CA LYS A 245 9.53 17.62 -16.51
C LYS A 245 11.00 17.19 -16.62
N CYS A 246 11.27 15.92 -16.27
CA CYS A 246 12.59 15.31 -16.39
C CYS A 246 12.61 14.25 -17.51
N THR A 247 13.61 13.37 -17.56
CA THR A 247 13.77 12.35 -18.60
C THR A 247 13.86 10.95 -18.00
N PHE A 248 13.69 9.93 -18.84
CA PHE A 248 13.87 8.53 -18.43
C PHE A 248 15.30 8.18 -18.03
N ILE A 249 16.30 8.99 -18.41
CA ILE A 249 17.70 8.75 -18.04
C ILE A 249 18.00 9.24 -16.63
N ASN A 250 17.34 10.30 -16.17
CA ASN A 250 17.66 10.97 -14.90
C ASN A 250 16.53 10.94 -13.86
N PHE A 251 15.41 10.26 -14.11
CA PHE A 251 14.27 10.24 -13.18
C PHE A 251 14.65 9.69 -11.80
N THR A 252 15.51 8.66 -11.72
CA THR A 252 15.94 8.05 -10.46
C THR A 252 16.66 9.05 -9.56
N GLN A 253 17.57 9.85 -10.13
CA GLN A 253 18.27 10.91 -9.42
C GLN A 253 17.30 11.97 -8.90
N HIS A 254 16.29 12.35 -9.70
CA HIS A 254 15.28 13.31 -9.28
C HIS A 254 14.34 12.77 -8.20
N MET A 255 13.95 11.50 -8.27
CA MET A 255 13.14 10.85 -7.22
C MET A 255 13.92 10.76 -5.90
N ALA A 256 15.17 10.30 -5.96
CA ALA A 256 16.05 10.25 -4.79
C ALA A 256 16.23 11.63 -4.14
N ALA A 257 16.44 12.68 -4.95
CA ALA A 257 16.55 14.05 -4.46
C ALA A 257 15.26 14.56 -3.81
N ILE A 258 14.08 14.11 -4.26
CA ILE A 258 12.80 14.44 -3.61
C ILE A 258 12.70 13.73 -2.27
N VAL A 259 12.96 12.41 -2.22
CA VAL A 259 12.95 11.65 -0.97
C VAL A 259 13.91 12.29 0.05
N GLU A 260 15.13 12.58 -0.37
CA GLU A 260 16.15 13.23 0.47
C GLU A 260 15.70 14.59 0.99
N ARG A 261 15.07 15.41 0.15
CA ARG A 261 14.54 16.72 0.56
C ARG A 261 13.43 16.58 1.60
N GLU A 262 12.49 15.66 1.40
CA GLU A 262 11.36 15.47 2.33
C GLU A 262 11.84 14.97 3.70
N ILE A 263 12.82 14.06 3.74
CA ILE A 263 13.34 13.55 5.01
C ILE A 263 14.23 14.58 5.74
N LYS A 264 14.91 15.46 5.01
CA LYS A 264 15.80 16.50 5.57
C LYS A 264 15.12 17.83 5.90
N GLY A 265 13.83 18.00 5.61
CA GLY A 265 13.09 19.25 5.91
C GLY A 265 13.15 19.68 7.39
N PRO A 266 12.63 20.86 7.76
CA PRO A 266 12.49 21.21 9.18
C PRO A 266 11.59 20.19 9.91
N LEU A 267 11.92 19.85 11.16
CA LEU A 267 11.06 18.98 11.98
C LEU A 267 9.66 19.59 12.07
N PRO A 268 8.58 18.85 11.75
CA PRO A 268 7.27 19.31 12.16
C PRO A 268 7.31 19.49 13.69
N PRO A 269 6.80 20.62 14.22
CA PRO A 269 6.84 20.87 15.65
C PRO A 269 6.20 19.69 16.37
N ALA A 270 6.87 19.20 17.42
CA ALA A 270 6.39 18.10 18.24
C ALA A 270 4.94 18.40 18.68
N GLY A 271 3.99 17.56 18.26
CA GLY A 271 2.59 17.67 18.68
C GLY A 271 1.60 18.29 17.68
N LYS A 272 1.84 18.26 16.37
CA LYS A 272 0.75 18.47 15.40
C LYS A 272 0.52 17.24 14.51
N GLU A 273 -0.69 16.74 14.65
CA GLU A 273 -1.33 15.66 13.92
C GLU A 273 -1.00 15.67 12.43
N VAL A 274 -0.85 14.45 11.89
CA VAL A 274 -0.87 14.13 10.46
C VAL A 274 -1.98 14.94 9.81
N THR A 275 -1.59 15.82 8.90
CA THR A 275 -2.49 16.75 8.22
C THR A 275 -3.51 15.91 7.46
N LYS A 276 -4.78 15.94 7.91
CA LYS A 276 -5.92 15.42 7.16
C LYS A 276 -5.88 16.04 5.77
N GLY A 277 -5.61 15.23 4.75
CA GLY A 277 -5.74 15.64 3.37
C GLY A 277 -7.18 16.12 3.15
N ILE A 278 -7.34 17.41 2.90
CA ILE A 278 -8.63 17.99 2.53
C ILE A 278 -8.93 17.47 1.12
N HIS A 279 -9.73 16.41 1.04
CA HIS A 279 -10.51 16.15 -0.16
C HIS A 279 -11.78 16.98 -0.08
N GLN A 280 -11.76 18.12 -0.78
CA GLN A 280 -12.99 18.76 -1.21
C GLN A 280 -13.73 17.78 -2.12
N GLN A 281 -14.82 17.19 -1.62
CA GLN A 281 -15.79 16.49 -2.44
C GLN A 281 -16.73 17.54 -3.04
N THR A 282 -16.80 17.58 -4.36
CA THR A 282 -18.02 17.88 -5.10
C THR A 282 -18.72 16.57 -5.43
#